data_AF-A0A964EN08-F1
#
_entry.id   AF-A0A964EN08-F1
#
_cell.length_a   1.000
_cell.length_b   1.000
_cell.length_c   1.000
_cell.angle_alpha   90.00
_cell.angle_beta   90.00
_cell.angle_gamma   90.00
#
_symmetry.space_group_name_H-M   'P 1'
#
loop_
_entity.id
_entity.type
_entity.pdbx_description
1 polymer ?
#
loop_
_entity_poly.entity_id
_entity_poly.type
_entity_poly.pdbx_seq_one_letter_code
_entity_poly.pdbx_strand_id
1 'polypeptide(L)'
;MTLIKFKKGDPAFHPALSDFFDDFLSPAVFNGGRVSMPAVNISEAEDKYHVEFSAPGFKKEDFDVKVENETLTVSAEFKAEKEGKEKNYSRKEFSFGSFKRSFSLPESVNANAIQAQYENGILKIDLPKKEETQVSPARQIKIS
;
A
#
# COMPACT_ATOMS: atom_id res chain seq x y z
N MET A 1 17.81 3.67 24.12
CA MET A 1 17.16 4.99 24.03
C MET A 1 15.68 4.77 24.37
N THR A 2 15.17 5.46 25.39
CA THR A 2 13.77 5.31 25.83
C THR A 2 12.91 6.33 25.10
N LEU A 3 11.86 5.88 24.41
CA LEU A 3 10.91 6.76 23.71
C LEU A 3 9.55 6.76 24.41
N ILE A 4 8.97 7.96 24.39
CA ILE A 4 7.80 8.45 25.11
C ILE A 4 6.50 7.78 24.63
N LYS A 5 5.54 7.63 25.54
CA LYS A 5 4.18 7.12 25.28
C LYS A 5 3.36 8.09 24.43
N PHE A 6 2.76 7.58 23.35
CA PHE A 6 1.68 8.25 22.62
C PHE A 6 0.31 7.87 23.19
N LYS A 7 -0.63 8.82 23.18
CA LYS A 7 -2.01 8.68 23.65
C LYS A 7 -2.95 8.50 22.44
N LYS A 8 -3.99 7.67 22.58
CA LYS A 8 -4.91 7.17 21.54
C LYS A 8 -6.14 8.06 21.36
N GLY A 9 -6.62 8.18 20.10
CA GLY A 9 -8.06 8.17 19.77
C GLY A 9 -8.58 9.35 18.95
N ASP A 10 -8.96 9.10 17.69
CA ASP A 10 -10.08 9.78 17.02
C ASP A 10 -10.74 8.81 16.02
N PRO A 11 -12.08 8.64 16.00
CA PRO A 11 -12.77 7.65 15.17
C PRO A 11 -13.47 8.33 13.98
N ALA A 12 -12.87 8.19 12.79
CA ALA A 12 -13.57 8.38 11.53
C ALA A 12 -12.95 7.45 10.48
N PHE A 13 -13.08 6.14 10.70
CA PHE A 13 -12.75 5.13 9.71
C PHE A 13 -14.05 4.62 9.10
N HIS A 14 -14.26 4.92 7.83
CA HIS A 14 -15.40 4.43 7.04
C HIS A 14 -15.31 2.88 6.92
N PRO A 15 -16.43 2.13 6.94
CA PRO A 15 -16.43 0.67 6.86
C PRO A 15 -15.75 0.10 5.59
N ALA A 16 -15.71 0.86 4.49
CA ALA A 16 -14.97 0.45 3.28
C ALA A 16 -13.44 0.40 3.50
N LEU A 17 -12.91 1.18 4.45
CA LEU A 17 -11.51 1.10 4.84
C LEU A 17 -11.27 -0.02 5.83
N SER A 18 -12.19 -0.34 6.75
CA SER A 18 -11.94 -1.45 7.69
C SER A 18 -11.67 -2.76 6.96
N ASP A 19 -12.41 -3.06 5.89
CA ASP A 19 -12.24 -4.28 5.12
C ASP A 19 -10.95 -4.27 4.27
N PHE A 20 -10.57 -3.09 3.73
CA PHE A 20 -9.26 -2.85 3.09
C PHE A 20 -8.08 -3.04 4.07
N PHE A 21 -8.25 -2.58 5.32
CA PHE A 21 -7.23 -2.60 6.36
C PHE A 21 -7.13 -3.94 7.10
N ASP A 22 -8.19 -4.75 7.16
CA ASP A 22 -8.15 -6.07 7.80
C ASP A 22 -7.34 -7.07 6.93
N ASP A 23 -7.50 -7.01 5.62
CA ASP A 23 -6.67 -7.74 4.65
C ASP A 23 -5.20 -7.26 4.67
N PHE A 24 -4.97 -5.99 5.01
CA PHE A 24 -3.64 -5.39 5.19
C PHE A 24 -2.89 -5.90 6.44
N LEU A 25 -3.63 -6.33 7.48
CA LEU A 25 -3.09 -6.84 8.75
C LEU A 25 -3.06 -8.36 8.86
N SER A 26 -3.74 -9.09 7.97
CA SER A 26 -3.58 -10.53 7.87
C SER A 26 -2.15 -10.84 7.40
N PRO A 27 -1.27 -11.40 8.25
CA PRO A 27 0.06 -11.77 7.82
C PRO A 27 -0.11 -12.96 6.89
N ALA A 28 -0.04 -12.75 5.58
CA ALA A 28 0.27 -13.83 4.66
C ALA A 28 1.64 -14.37 5.07
N VAL A 29 1.60 -15.46 5.85
CA VAL A 29 2.76 -16.21 6.35
C VAL A 29 3.51 -16.74 5.15
N PHE A 30 4.47 -15.98 4.65
CA PHE A 30 5.46 -16.48 3.72
C PHE A 30 6.54 -17.25 4.49
N ASN A 31 6.55 -18.53 4.20
CA ASN A 31 7.39 -19.60 4.71
C ASN A 31 8.88 -19.23 4.90
N GLY A 32 9.38 -19.31 6.15
CA GLY A 32 10.77 -19.69 6.44
C GLY A 32 11.89 -18.63 6.42
N GLY A 33 11.62 -17.33 6.26
CA GLY A 33 12.66 -16.30 6.33
C GLY A 33 12.14 -14.93 6.76
N ARG A 34 12.95 -14.16 7.50
CA ARG A 34 12.64 -12.76 7.84
C ARG A 34 12.75 -11.88 6.59
N VAL A 35 11.72 -11.89 5.73
CA VAL A 35 11.63 -10.96 4.62
C VAL A 35 11.30 -9.58 5.20
N SER A 36 12.15 -8.60 4.93
CA SER A 36 11.88 -7.20 5.30
C SER A 36 10.76 -6.68 4.42
N MET A 37 9.51 -6.73 4.92
CA MET A 37 8.39 -6.12 4.24
C MET A 37 8.50 -4.58 4.37
N PRO A 38 8.34 -3.80 3.29
CA PRO A 38 8.36 -2.35 3.38
C PRO A 38 7.20 -1.85 4.28
N ALA A 39 7.49 -0.83 5.07
CA ALA A 39 6.46 -0.11 5.81
C ALA A 39 5.54 0.63 4.81
N VAL A 40 4.25 0.73 5.14
CA VAL A 40 3.25 1.33 4.27
C VAL A 40 2.38 2.32 5.02
N ASN A 41 2.16 3.49 4.45
CA ASN A 41 1.15 4.45 4.88
C ASN A 41 -0.02 4.43 3.89
N ILE A 42 -1.24 4.58 4.41
CA ILE A 42 -2.45 4.71 3.60
C ILE A 42 -3.23 5.89 4.15
N SER A 43 -3.68 6.79 3.27
CA SER A 43 -4.55 7.90 3.62
C SER A 43 -5.65 8.09 2.58
N GLU A 44 -6.79 8.59 3.02
CA GLU A 44 -7.94 8.90 2.15
C GLU A 44 -8.11 10.41 2.00
N ALA A 45 -8.36 10.84 0.77
CA ALA A 45 -8.87 12.15 0.42
C ALA A 45 -10.29 12.01 -0.15
N GLU A 46 -10.96 13.14 -0.40
CA GLU A 46 -12.33 13.16 -0.95
C GLU A 46 -12.41 12.44 -2.30
N ASP A 47 -11.43 12.68 -3.18
CA ASP A 47 -11.39 12.22 -4.56
C ASP A 47 -10.52 10.97 -4.81
N LYS A 48 -9.70 10.55 -3.84
CA LYS A 48 -8.74 9.43 -4.03
C LYS A 48 -8.24 8.82 -2.72
N TYR A 49 -7.62 7.66 -2.82
CA TYR A 49 -6.76 7.09 -1.78
C TYR A 49 -5.28 7.22 -2.17
N HIS A 50 -4.42 7.38 -1.17
CA HIS A 50 -2.97 7.42 -1.33
C HIS A 50 -2.34 6.25 -0.59
N VAL A 51 -1.45 5.52 -1.26
CA VAL A 51 -0.66 4.44 -0.66
C VAL A 51 0.82 4.75 -0.84
N GLU A 52 1.58 4.75 0.25
CA GLU A 52 3.02 5.04 0.23
C GLU A 52 3.82 3.88 0.81
N PHE A 53 4.81 3.37 0.08
CA PHE A 53 5.73 2.34 0.54
C PHE A 53 7.10 2.96 0.84
N SER A 54 7.63 2.69 2.03
CA SER A 54 9.03 2.94 2.35
C SER A 54 9.89 1.82 1.78
N ALA A 55 10.48 2.07 0.61
CA ALA A 55 11.30 1.11 -0.12
C ALA A 55 12.60 1.77 -0.61
N PRO A 56 13.48 2.22 0.30
CA PRO A 56 14.78 2.77 -0.09
C PRO A 56 15.68 1.67 -0.70
N GLY A 57 16.58 2.07 -1.60
CA GLY A 57 17.56 1.16 -2.20
C GLY A 57 17.08 0.42 -3.46
N PHE A 58 15.84 0.65 -3.89
CA PHE A 58 15.31 0.17 -5.17
C PHE A 58 15.38 1.26 -6.23
N LYS A 59 15.33 0.86 -7.50
CA LYS A 59 15.10 1.74 -8.65
C LYS A 59 13.66 1.60 -9.12
N LYS A 60 13.19 2.59 -9.90
CA LYS A 60 11.87 2.57 -10.54
C LYS A 60 11.61 1.27 -11.31
N GLU A 61 12.63 0.82 -12.04
CA GLU A 61 12.62 -0.39 -12.86
C GLU A 61 12.54 -1.70 -12.07
N ASP A 62 12.81 -1.67 -10.76
CA ASP A 62 12.73 -2.87 -9.91
C ASP A 62 11.30 -3.16 -9.45
N PHE A 63 10.37 -2.19 -9.57
CA PHE A 63 8.99 -2.33 -9.12
C PHE A 63 8.07 -2.85 -10.23
N ASP A 64 7.18 -3.76 -9.84
CA ASP A 64 6.05 -4.23 -10.63
C ASP A 64 4.76 -3.94 -9.86
N VAL A 65 3.88 -3.13 -10.47
CA VAL A 65 2.62 -2.67 -9.88
C VAL A 65 1.49 -3.09 -10.80
N LYS A 66 0.60 -3.95 -10.31
CA LYS A 66 -0.47 -4.58 -11.10
C LYS A 66 -1.80 -4.52 -10.38
N VAL A 67 -2.88 -4.43 -11.14
CA VAL A 67 -4.25 -4.60 -10.63
C VAL A 67 -4.91 -5.73 -11.40
N GLU A 68 -5.33 -6.77 -10.68
CA GLU A 68 -6.03 -7.93 -11.23
C GLU A 68 -7.15 -8.32 -10.27
N ASN A 69 -8.37 -8.56 -10.78
CA ASN A 69 -9.53 -8.95 -9.97
C ASN A 69 -9.71 -8.09 -8.71
N GLU A 70 -9.73 -6.77 -8.90
CA GLU A 70 -9.86 -5.78 -7.81
C GLU A 70 -8.72 -5.88 -6.76
N THR A 71 -7.59 -6.50 -7.08
CA THR A 71 -6.46 -6.62 -6.17
C THR A 71 -5.26 -5.86 -6.73
N LEU A 72 -4.82 -4.81 -6.02
CA LEU A 72 -3.55 -4.13 -6.27
C LEU A 72 -2.41 -4.96 -5.70
N THR A 73 -1.44 -5.32 -6.53
CA THR A 73 -0.22 -6.03 -6.14
C THR A 73 0.98 -5.17 -6.46
N VAL A 74 1.84 -4.97 -5.46
CA VAL A 74 3.11 -4.25 -5.55
C VAL A 74 4.22 -5.23 -5.20
N SER A 75 5.15 -5.44 -6.12
CA SER A 75 6.35 -6.25 -5.89
C SER A 75 7.60 -5.50 -6.29
N ALA A 76 8.71 -5.82 -5.66
CA ALA A 76 10.02 -5.44 -6.13
C ALA A 76 11.02 -6.59 -5.93
N GLU A 77 11.89 -6.79 -6.92
CA GLU A 77 12.97 -7.78 -6.82
C GLU A 77 14.27 -7.10 -6.41
N PHE A 78 14.84 -7.54 -5.29
CA PHE A 78 16.18 -7.12 -4.90
C PHE A 78 17.20 -8.11 -5.50
N LYS A 79 17.93 -7.66 -6.51
CA LYS A 79 19.09 -8.41 -7.01
C LYS A 79 20.24 -8.22 -6.03
N ALA A 80 20.48 -9.23 -5.21
CA ALA A 80 21.73 -9.30 -4.46
C ALA A 80 22.87 -9.32 -5.47
N GLU A 81 23.63 -8.23 -5.59
CA GLU A 81 24.94 -8.31 -6.22
C GLU A 81 25.70 -9.39 -5.47
N LYS A 82 26.07 -10.45 -6.18
CA LYS A 82 27.08 -11.40 -5.75
C LYS A 82 28.42 -10.66 -5.72
N GLU A 83 28.55 -9.64 -4.87
CA GLU A 83 29.86 -9.14 -4.49
C GLU A 83 30.53 -10.30 -3.74
N GLY A 84 31.44 -10.97 -4.45
CA GLY A 84 32.35 -11.92 -3.86
C GLY A 84 33.02 -11.29 -2.64
N LYS A 85 33.06 -12.09 -1.56
CA LYS A 85 33.44 -11.78 -0.17
C LYS A 85 32.25 -11.31 0.66
N GLU A 86 31.79 -12.20 1.55
CA GLU A 86 31.02 -11.82 2.72
C GLU A 86 31.71 -10.62 3.39
N LYS A 87 31.13 -9.43 3.25
CA LYS A 87 31.54 -8.29 4.06
C LYS A 87 31.27 -8.68 5.51
N ASN A 88 32.33 -8.82 6.30
CA ASN A 88 32.24 -9.05 7.74
C ASN A 88 31.77 -7.75 8.41
N TYR A 89 30.46 -7.53 8.44
CA TYR A 89 29.85 -6.43 9.17
C TYR A 89 30.09 -6.63 10.67
N SER A 90 30.72 -5.66 11.35
CA SER A 90 30.74 -5.63 12.82
C SER A 90 29.35 -5.34 13.41
N ARG A 91 28.49 -4.64 12.65
CA ARG A 91 27.08 -4.40 12.95
C ARG A 91 26.31 -4.14 11.65
N LYS A 92 25.17 -4.81 11.46
CA LYS A 92 24.28 -4.64 10.31
C LYS A 92 22.86 -4.44 10.83
N GLU A 93 22.30 -3.25 10.65
CA GLU A 93 20.99 -2.88 11.20
C GLU A 93 19.84 -3.05 10.20
N PHE A 94 20.15 -3.15 8.90
CA PHE A 94 19.16 -3.31 7.84
C PHE A 94 19.65 -4.25 6.74
N SER A 95 18.70 -4.77 5.99
CA SER A 95 18.93 -5.58 4.79
C SER A 95 17.81 -5.33 3.80
N PHE A 96 18.15 -5.28 2.52
CA PHE A 96 17.17 -5.24 1.44
C PHE A 96 16.83 -6.67 1.01
N GLY A 97 15.59 -6.87 0.59
CA GLY A 97 15.10 -8.14 0.09
C GLY A 97 13.93 -7.91 -0.84
N SER A 98 13.69 -8.85 -1.75
CA SER A 98 12.51 -8.82 -2.61
C SER A 98 11.24 -8.86 -1.76
N PHE A 99 10.21 -8.17 -2.19
CA PHE A 99 8.91 -8.18 -1.53
C PHE A 99 7.78 -8.27 -2.55
N LYS A 100 6.63 -8.75 -2.08
CA LYS A 100 5.36 -8.74 -2.81
C LYS A 100 4.25 -8.50 -1.79
N ARG A 101 3.45 -7.47 -2.02
CA ARG A 101 2.33 -7.10 -1.15
C ARG A 101 1.09 -6.83 -2.00
N SER A 102 -0.05 -7.34 -1.54
CA SER A 102 -1.32 -7.20 -2.24
C SER A 102 -2.36 -6.53 -1.34
N PHE A 103 -3.28 -5.80 -1.96
CA PHE A 103 -4.34 -5.02 -1.32
C PHE A 103 -5.61 -5.20 -2.15
N SER A 104 -6.70 -5.62 -1.51
CA SER A 104 -8.03 -5.61 -2.11
C SER A 104 -8.46 -4.17 -2.32
N LEU A 105 -8.88 -3.76 -3.51
CA LEU A 105 -9.30 -2.41 -3.83
C LEU A 105 -10.80 -2.25 -3.57
N PRO A 106 -11.25 -1.13 -2.97
CA PRO A 106 -12.68 -0.86 -2.87
C PRO A 106 -13.29 -0.68 -4.28
N GLU A 107 -14.56 -1.08 -4.45
CA GLU A 107 -15.31 -0.89 -5.70
C GLU A 107 -15.35 0.59 -6.13
N SER A 108 -15.21 1.52 -5.19
CA SER A 108 -15.15 2.96 -5.46
C SER A 108 -13.92 3.38 -6.25
N VAL A 109 -12.88 2.55 -6.41
CA VAL A 109 -11.64 2.93 -7.10
C VAL A 109 -11.75 2.80 -8.62
N ASN A 110 -11.33 3.83 -9.34
CA ASN A 110 -11.16 3.80 -10.79
C ASN A 110 -9.79 3.21 -11.15
N ALA A 111 -9.74 1.89 -11.35
CA ALA A 111 -8.50 1.17 -11.64
C ALA A 111 -7.76 1.67 -12.91
N ASN A 112 -8.48 2.20 -13.90
CA ASN A 112 -7.90 2.69 -15.15
C ASN A 112 -7.14 4.02 -14.99
N ALA A 113 -7.34 4.72 -13.88
CA ALA A 113 -6.74 6.03 -13.61
C ALA A 113 -5.65 5.99 -12.52
N ILE A 114 -5.26 4.79 -12.07
CA ILE A 114 -4.21 4.63 -11.04
C ILE A 114 -2.88 5.18 -11.56
N GLN A 115 -2.18 5.92 -10.72
CA GLN A 115 -0.86 6.46 -11.02
C GLN A 115 0.13 6.06 -9.93
N ALA A 116 1.37 5.79 -10.33
CA ALA A 116 2.45 5.46 -9.41
C ALA A 116 3.67 6.34 -9.68
N GLN A 117 4.32 6.80 -8.61
CA GLN A 117 5.52 7.61 -8.65
C GLN A 117 6.50 7.11 -7.59
N TYR A 118 7.78 7.06 -7.93
CA TYR A 118 8.83 6.69 -6.98
C TYR A 118 9.88 7.79 -6.91
N GLU A 119 10.07 8.32 -5.70
CA GLU A 119 10.98 9.43 -5.44
C GLU A 119 11.53 9.31 -4.01
N ASN A 120 12.82 9.60 -3.82
CA ASN A 120 13.46 9.67 -2.50
C ASN A 120 13.26 8.42 -1.61
N GLY A 121 13.20 7.23 -2.22
CA GLY A 121 13.01 5.97 -1.50
C GLY A 121 11.55 5.63 -1.19
N ILE A 122 10.59 6.45 -1.62
CA ILE A 122 9.15 6.25 -1.37
C ILE A 122 8.41 5.97 -2.68
N LEU A 123 7.69 4.86 -2.75
CA LEU A 123 6.73 4.56 -3.83
C LEU A 123 5.36 5.08 -3.41
N LYS A 124 4.83 6.04 -4.16
CA LYS A 124 3.50 6.61 -3.99
C LYS A 124 2.57 6.07 -5.06
N ILE A 125 1.39 5.62 -4.66
CA ILE A 125 0.34 5.13 -5.55
C ILE A 125 -0.93 5.91 -5.24
N ASP A 126 -1.41 6.64 -6.23
CA ASP A 126 -2.68 7.35 -6.18
C ASP A 126 -3.77 6.47 -6.79
N LEU A 127 -4.84 6.26 -6.03
CA LEU A 127 -5.99 5.43 -6.38
C LEU A 127 -7.23 6.34 -6.48
N PRO A 128 -7.51 6.94 -7.64
CA PRO A 128 -8.66 7.82 -7.81
C PRO A 128 -9.97 7.10 -7.54
N LYS A 129 -10.90 7.77 -6.87
CA LYS A 129 -12.27 7.29 -6.74
C LYS A 129 -13.00 7.51 -8.07
N LYS A 130 -13.94 6.61 -8.38
CA LYS A 130 -14.91 6.77 -9.46
C LYS A 130 -15.75 8.01 -9.10
N GLU A 131 -16.06 8.83 -10.09
CA GLU A 131 -17.08 9.85 -9.91
C GLU A 131 -18.37 9.13 -9.53
N GLU A 132 -18.86 9.36 -8.31
CA GLU A 132 -20.17 8.86 -7.92
C GLU A 132 -21.16 9.45 -8.92
N THR A 133 -21.83 8.57 -9.67
CA THR A 133 -23.02 9.00 -10.40
C THR A 133 -23.98 9.39 -9.31
N GLN A 134 -24.11 10.69 -9.03
CA GLN A 134 -24.98 11.18 -7.96
C GLN A 134 -26.31 10.47 -8.13
N VAL A 135 -26.60 9.54 -7.22
CA VAL A 135 -27.86 8.81 -7.23
C VAL A 135 -28.88 9.90 -6.98
N SER A 136 -29.55 10.33 -8.05
CA SER A 136 -30.50 11.44 -7.97
C SER A 136 -31.44 11.15 -6.80
N PRO A 137 -31.62 12.11 -5.87
CA PRO A 137 -32.37 11.86 -4.64
C PRO A 137 -33.73 11.27 -5.00
N ALA A 138 -34.13 10.23 -4.26
CA ALA A 138 -35.35 9.48 -4.51
C ALA A 138 -36.52 10.45 -4.76
N ARG A 139 -37.10 10.40 -5.97
CA ARG A 139 -38.24 11.25 -6.33
C ARG A 139 -39.51 10.61 -5.81
N GLN A 140 -40.19 11.30 -4.91
CA GLN A 140 -41.53 10.91 -4.48
C GLN A 140 -42.53 11.20 -5.60
N ILE A 141 -43.10 10.15 -6.21
CA ILE A 141 -44.15 10.29 -7.22
C ILE A 141 -45.50 10.37 -6.49
N LYS A 142 -46.21 11.49 -6.64
CA LYS A 142 -47.60 11.61 -6.16
C LYS A 142 -48.53 10.92 -7.15
N ILE A 143 -49.40 10.05 -6.63
CA ILE A 143 -50.48 9.41 -7.39
C ILE A 143 -51.65 10.40 -7.48
N SER A 144 -52.20 10.57 -8.68
CA SER A 144 -53.41 11.36 -8.99
C SER A 144 -54.61 10.46 -9.24
#